data_AF-A0A848LH16-F1
#
_entry.id   AF-A0A848LH16-F1
#
_cell.length_a   1.000
_cell.length_b   1.000
_cell.length_c   1.000
_cell.angle_alpha   90.00
_cell.angle_beta   90.00
_cell.angle_gamma   90.00
#
_symmetry.space_group_name_H-M   'P 1'
#
loop_
_entity.id
_entity.type
_entity.pdbx_description
1 polymer ?
#
loop_
_entity_poly.entity_id
_entity_poly.type
_entity_poly.pdbx_seq_one_letter_code
_entity_poly.pdbx_strand_id
1 'polypeptide(L)'
;MMPLPLFYDFDAQTRADALVTAREARGDEDELYDRFETLHEMLSWGALYRFRLSKMPQTCTGTFRGEPSDIQVFIERVMDSLGFSKPISTGSLCGLYERADAVMICKGIPRHEFNDVRSFNLGGASPGVLRKILGELAMVSALEVKVAEWSPALA
;
A
#
# COMPACT_ATOMS: atom_id res chain seq x y z
N MET A 1 19.66 -12.68 3.14
CA MET A 1 18.45 -12.49 2.32
C MET A 1 18.62 -13.35 1.07
N MET A 2 17.78 -14.37 0.87
CA MET A 2 17.80 -15.13 -0.39
C MET A 2 17.11 -14.31 -1.49
N PRO A 3 17.59 -14.37 -2.74
CA PRO A 3 16.92 -13.70 -3.85
C PRO A 3 15.55 -14.34 -4.11
N LEU A 4 14.49 -13.51 -4.11
CA LEU A 4 13.15 -13.86 -4.57
C LEU A 4 13.10 -13.66 -6.09
N PRO A 5 13.06 -14.72 -6.92
CA PRO A 5 12.81 -14.55 -8.34
C PRO A 5 11.40 -14.01 -8.59
N LEU A 6 11.32 -12.95 -9.40
CA LEU A 6 10.06 -12.38 -9.89
C LEU A 6 9.73 -13.04 -11.23
N PHE A 7 8.51 -13.57 -11.35
CA PHE A 7 8.03 -14.17 -12.58
C PHE A 7 6.91 -13.29 -13.17
N TYR A 8 7.01 -13.05 -14.47
CA TYR A 8 6.02 -12.30 -15.23
C TYR A 8 5.34 -13.27 -16.18
N ASP A 9 4.05 -13.52 -15.94
CA ASP A 9 3.26 -14.35 -16.84
C ASP A 9 2.54 -13.43 -17.83
N PHE A 10 3.08 -13.36 -19.05
CA PHE A 10 2.50 -12.58 -20.14
C PHE A 10 1.40 -13.34 -20.87
N ASP A 11 1.26 -14.65 -20.63
CA ASP A 11 0.25 -15.52 -21.25
C ASP A 11 -1.02 -15.60 -20.37
N ALA A 12 -0.89 -15.38 -19.05
CA ALA A 12 -2.00 -15.23 -18.12
C ALA A 12 -2.33 -13.74 -17.86
N GLN A 13 -3.43 -13.26 -18.44
CA GLN A 13 -3.88 -11.88 -18.23
C GLN A 13 -4.67 -11.72 -16.93
N THR A 14 -4.36 -10.67 -16.16
CA THR A 14 -5.18 -10.19 -15.05
C THR A 14 -5.54 -8.74 -15.29
N ARG A 15 -6.85 -8.42 -15.28
CA ARG A 15 -7.36 -7.05 -15.53
C ARG A 15 -6.78 -6.39 -16.80
N ALA A 16 -6.66 -7.18 -17.88
CA ALA A 16 -6.09 -6.78 -19.18
C ALA A 16 -4.60 -6.36 -19.15
N ASP A 17 -3.86 -6.78 -18.12
CA ASP A 17 -2.42 -6.59 -17.99
C ASP A 17 -1.72 -7.93 -17.63
N ALA A 18 -0.40 -7.97 -17.74
CA ALA A 18 0.40 -9.13 -17.40
C ALA A 18 0.33 -9.42 -15.89
N LEU A 19 0.05 -10.67 -15.54
CA LEU A 19 0.06 -11.14 -14.16
C LEU A 19 1.49 -11.12 -13.61
N VAL A 20 1.67 -10.54 -12.43
CA VAL A 20 2.94 -10.61 -11.69
C VAL A 20 2.79 -11.67 -10.61
N THR A 21 3.69 -12.65 -10.60
CA THR A 21 3.80 -13.59 -9.48
C THR A 21 5.21 -13.53 -8.89
N ALA A 22 5.30 -13.47 -7.56
CA ALA A 22 6.56 -13.50 -6.85
C ALA A 22 6.66 -14.82 -6.09
N ARG A 23 7.56 -15.71 -6.52
CA ARG A 23 7.73 -17.04 -5.92
C ARG A 23 9.13 -17.19 -5.34
N GLU A 24 9.26 -17.86 -4.20
CA GLU A 24 10.57 -18.32 -3.78
C GLU A 24 11.07 -19.45 -4.68
N ALA A 25 12.37 -19.50 -4.96
CA ALA A 25 12.97 -20.53 -5.80
C ALA A 25 12.87 -21.97 -5.21
N ARG A 26 12.52 -22.10 -3.92
CA ARG A 26 12.44 -23.37 -3.17
C ARG A 26 11.29 -23.44 -2.16
N GLY A 27 10.37 -22.46 -2.15
CA GLY A 27 9.26 -22.43 -1.21
C GLY A 27 8.12 -23.36 -1.64
N ASP A 28 7.43 -23.97 -0.67
CA ASP A 28 6.17 -24.68 -0.90
C ASP A 28 5.20 -23.80 -1.70
N GLU A 29 4.37 -24.42 -2.55
CA GLU A 29 3.38 -23.73 -3.41
C GLU A 29 2.43 -22.80 -2.62
N ASP A 30 2.33 -22.99 -1.31
CA ASP A 30 1.48 -22.23 -0.38
C ASP A 30 2.09 -20.88 0.07
N GLU A 31 3.36 -20.59 -0.21
CA GLU A 31 3.98 -19.30 0.12
C GLU A 31 3.90 -18.28 -1.03
N LEU A 32 2.68 -17.90 -1.40
CA LEU A 32 2.45 -16.80 -2.34
C LEU A 32 2.84 -15.46 -1.69
N TYR A 33 3.85 -14.80 -2.28
CA TYR A 33 4.26 -13.44 -1.93
C TYR A 33 3.77 -12.43 -2.98
N ASP A 34 2.61 -12.68 -3.59
CA ASP A 34 2.09 -11.84 -4.67
C ASP A 34 1.78 -10.43 -4.15
N ARG A 35 2.77 -9.55 -4.28
CA ARG A 35 2.72 -8.15 -3.81
C ARG A 35 1.96 -7.25 -4.76
N PHE A 36 1.77 -7.69 -6.00
CA PHE A 36 1.13 -6.96 -7.10
C PHE A 36 0.37 -7.96 -7.96
N GLU A 37 -0.83 -7.60 -8.38
CA GLU A 37 -1.64 -8.46 -9.25
C GLU A 37 -1.30 -8.20 -10.74
N THR A 38 -0.72 -7.04 -11.06
CA THR A 38 -0.38 -6.65 -12.44
C THR A 38 0.98 -5.98 -12.57
N LEU A 39 1.57 -6.02 -13.76
CA LEU A 39 2.84 -5.35 -14.06
C LEU A 39 2.74 -3.84 -13.90
N HIS A 40 1.66 -3.25 -14.40
CA HIS A 40 1.40 -1.82 -14.30
C HIS A 40 1.25 -1.36 -12.85
N GLU A 41 0.68 -2.18 -11.96
CA GLU A 41 0.68 -1.92 -10.52
C GLU A 41 2.08 -1.90 -9.93
N MET A 42 2.91 -2.90 -10.25
CA MET A 42 4.28 -2.97 -9.76
C MET A 42 5.09 -1.75 -10.20
N LEU A 43 4.97 -1.37 -11.48
CA LEU A 43 5.66 -0.20 -12.05
C LEU A 43 5.16 1.11 -11.44
N SER A 44 3.84 1.27 -11.31
CA SER A 44 3.24 2.48 -10.72
C SER A 44 3.58 2.62 -9.25
N TRP A 45 3.58 1.51 -8.51
CA TRP A 45 4.06 1.47 -7.13
C TRP A 45 5.52 1.93 -7.04
N GLY A 46 6.38 1.38 -7.89
CA GLY A 46 7.81 1.72 -7.92
C GLY A 46 8.05 3.19 -8.28
N ALA A 47 7.32 3.71 -9.26
CA ALA A 47 7.37 5.11 -9.65
C ALA A 47 6.91 6.02 -8.51
N LEU A 48 5.76 5.70 -7.89
CA LEU A 48 5.20 6.48 -6.79
C LEU A 48 6.14 6.52 -5.59
N TYR A 49 6.69 5.36 -5.21
CA TYR A 49 7.66 5.26 -4.13
C TYR A 49 8.91 6.10 -4.42
N ARG A 50 9.51 5.94 -5.60
CA ARG A 50 10.79 6.55 -5.96
C ARG A 50 10.69 8.05 -6.23
N PHE A 51 9.65 8.51 -6.90
CA PHE A 51 9.57 9.91 -7.36
C PHE A 51 8.75 10.80 -6.43
N ARG A 52 7.84 10.22 -5.62
CA ARG A 52 7.01 10.99 -4.68
C ARG A 52 7.36 10.68 -3.24
N LEU A 53 7.09 9.45 -2.78
CA LEU A 53 7.19 9.12 -1.35
C LEU A 53 8.61 9.35 -0.80
N SER A 54 9.65 8.86 -1.47
CA SER A 54 11.04 9.01 -1.01
C SER A 54 11.58 10.44 -1.06
N LYS A 55 10.82 11.37 -1.67
CA LYS A 55 11.14 12.79 -1.76
C LYS A 55 10.33 13.64 -0.78
N MET A 56 9.38 13.05 -0.06
CA MET A 56 8.58 13.77 0.91
C MET A 56 9.44 14.18 2.12
N PRO A 57 9.33 15.44 2.59
CA PRO A 57 10.08 15.91 3.76
C PRO A 57 9.77 15.14 5.05
N GLN A 58 8.54 14.66 5.18
CA GLN A 58 8.10 13.85 6.30
C GLN A 58 7.44 12.57 5.79
N THR A 59 7.76 11.46 6.43
CA THR A 59 7.13 10.16 6.20
C THR A 59 6.79 9.48 7.52
N CYS A 60 5.86 8.54 7.47
CA CYS A 60 5.63 7.55 8.50
C CYS A 60 5.19 6.22 7.89
N THR A 61 5.48 5.15 8.64
CA THR A 61 5.07 3.78 8.29
C THR A 61 4.22 3.21 9.40
N GLY A 62 3.38 2.24 9.05
CA GLY A 62 2.50 1.64 10.04
C GLY A 62 1.60 0.58 9.44
N THR A 63 0.57 0.23 10.20
CA THR A 63 -0.43 -0.76 9.83
C THR A 63 -1.84 -0.28 10.11
N PHE A 64 -2.75 -0.67 9.24
CA PHE A 64 -4.18 -0.71 9.47
C PHE A 64 -4.59 -2.12 9.86
N ARG A 65 -5.51 -2.25 10.83
CA ARG A 65 -6.14 -3.52 11.20
C ARG A 65 -7.66 -3.34 11.21
N GLY A 66 -8.40 -4.33 10.72
CA GLY A 66 -9.86 -4.29 10.62
C GLY A 66 -10.43 -5.53 9.94
N GLU A 67 -11.68 -5.46 9.51
CA GLU A 67 -12.31 -6.56 8.75
C GLU A 67 -11.73 -6.64 7.32
N PRO A 68 -11.21 -7.80 6.88
CA PRO A 68 -10.51 -7.93 5.60
C PRO A 68 -11.26 -7.39 4.38
N SER A 69 -12.59 -7.56 4.33
CA SER A 69 -13.42 -7.11 3.20
C SER A 69 -13.53 -5.59 3.12
N ASP A 70 -13.34 -4.89 4.25
CA ASP A 70 -13.77 -3.51 4.39
C ASP A 70 -12.60 -2.53 4.58
N ILE A 71 -11.41 -3.01 5.02
CA ILE A 71 -10.24 -2.14 5.25
C ILE A 71 -9.97 -1.25 4.04
N GLN A 72 -9.90 -1.84 2.85
CA GLN A 72 -9.62 -1.09 1.62
C GLN A 72 -10.73 -0.08 1.32
N VAL A 73 -12.00 -0.48 1.45
CA VAL A 73 -13.16 0.41 1.20
C VAL A 73 -13.16 1.61 2.15
N PHE A 74 -12.82 1.41 3.42
CA PHE A 74 -12.74 2.48 4.41
C PHE A 74 -11.59 3.44 4.12
N ILE A 75 -10.40 2.91 3.80
CA ILE A 75 -9.25 3.71 3.40
C ILE A 75 -9.63 4.55 2.18
N GLU A 76 -10.17 3.93 1.14
CA GLU A 76 -10.57 4.61 -0.10
C GLU A 76 -11.52 5.78 0.16
N ARG A 77 -12.58 5.55 0.94
CA ARG A 77 -13.55 6.59 1.28
C ARG A 77 -12.90 7.79 1.98
N VAL A 78 -11.99 7.54 2.92
CA VAL A 78 -11.27 8.62 3.63
C VAL A 78 -10.30 9.33 2.70
N MET A 79 -9.57 8.61 1.86
CA MET A 79 -8.63 9.22 0.93
C MET A 79 -9.36 10.09 -0.10
N ASP A 80 -10.48 9.63 -0.64
CA ASP A 80 -11.33 10.38 -1.54
C ASP A 80 -11.88 11.66 -0.87
N SER A 81 -12.36 11.57 0.38
CA SER A 81 -12.87 12.73 1.12
C SER A 81 -11.78 13.76 1.43
N LEU A 82 -10.53 13.31 1.55
CA LEU A 82 -9.35 14.16 1.73
C LEU A 82 -8.77 14.70 0.42
N GLY A 83 -9.42 14.42 -0.71
CA GLY A 83 -9.06 14.93 -2.03
C GLY A 83 -7.84 14.24 -2.64
N PHE A 84 -7.55 13.00 -2.24
CA PHE A 84 -6.56 12.19 -2.94
C PHE A 84 -7.15 11.65 -4.23
N SER A 85 -6.28 11.49 -5.22
CA SER A 85 -6.55 10.78 -6.46
C SER A 85 -5.90 9.41 -6.42
N LYS A 86 -6.44 8.47 -7.20
CA LYS A 86 -5.79 7.21 -7.52
C LYS A 86 -5.27 7.27 -8.95
N PRO A 87 -3.95 7.35 -9.18
CA PRO A 87 -3.40 7.53 -10.52
C PRO A 87 -3.64 6.31 -11.41
N ILE A 88 -3.79 5.12 -10.82
CA ILE A 88 -4.13 3.87 -11.51
C ILE A 88 -5.16 3.07 -10.70
N SER A 89 -5.90 2.20 -11.38
CA SER A 89 -6.70 1.18 -10.72
C SER A 89 -5.78 0.09 -10.15
N THR A 90 -5.94 -0.22 -8.87
CA THR A 90 -5.19 -1.26 -8.19
C THR A 90 -6.09 -2.39 -7.66
N GLY A 91 -5.50 -3.55 -7.42
CA GLY A 91 -6.16 -4.71 -6.82
C GLY A 91 -6.45 -4.51 -5.34
N SER A 92 -7.16 -5.45 -4.72
CA SER A 92 -7.67 -5.30 -3.35
C SER A 92 -6.58 -5.24 -2.27
N LEU A 93 -5.36 -5.65 -2.62
CA LEU A 93 -4.21 -5.68 -1.74
C LEU A 93 -3.26 -4.50 -1.94
N CYS A 94 -3.50 -3.61 -2.91
CA CYS A 94 -2.64 -2.47 -3.18
C CYS A 94 -3.47 -1.19 -3.26
N GLY A 95 -3.01 -0.12 -2.62
CA GLY A 95 -3.62 1.20 -2.72
C GLY A 95 -2.56 2.26 -2.98
N LEU A 96 -2.72 3.02 -4.07
CA LEU A 96 -1.83 4.10 -4.46
C LEU A 96 -2.62 5.40 -4.46
N TYR A 97 -2.28 6.33 -3.57
CA TYR A 97 -3.02 7.57 -3.37
C TYR A 97 -2.09 8.77 -3.49
N GLU A 98 -2.49 9.75 -4.28
CA GLU A 98 -1.74 10.98 -4.51
C GLU A 98 -2.55 12.24 -4.28
N ARG A 99 -1.96 13.17 -3.55
CA ARG A 99 -2.38 14.57 -3.42
C ARG A 99 -1.16 15.47 -3.63
N ALA A 100 -1.39 16.77 -3.87
CA ALA A 100 -0.30 17.70 -4.16
C ALA A 100 0.77 17.76 -3.03
N ASP A 101 0.35 17.65 -1.78
CA ASP A 101 1.17 17.80 -0.57
C ASP A 101 1.42 16.48 0.18
N ALA A 102 0.86 15.36 -0.31
CA ALA A 102 0.91 14.06 0.38
C ALA A 102 0.76 12.87 -0.58
N VAL A 103 1.27 11.72 -0.17
CA VAL A 103 1.20 10.45 -0.91
C VAL A 103 1.06 9.31 0.08
N MET A 104 0.19 8.35 -0.23
CA MET A 104 0.04 7.14 0.57
C MET A 104 0.13 5.90 -0.31
N ILE A 105 0.83 4.90 0.21
CA ILE A 105 0.93 3.56 -0.36
C ILE A 105 0.42 2.59 0.70
N CYS A 106 -0.56 1.77 0.34
CA CYS A 106 -1.08 0.68 1.17
C CYS A 106 -0.80 -0.66 0.52
N LYS A 107 -0.45 -1.66 1.34
CA LYS A 107 -0.21 -3.03 0.88
C LYS A 107 -0.75 -4.06 1.87
N GLY A 108 -1.46 -5.05 1.35
CA GLY A 108 -1.77 -6.29 2.04
C GLY A 108 -0.77 -7.39 1.73
N ILE A 109 -0.78 -8.41 2.58
CA ILE A 109 -0.07 -9.67 2.33
C ILE A 109 -1.16 -10.70 2.03
N PRO A 110 -1.14 -11.37 0.85
CA PRO A 110 -2.11 -12.40 0.49
C PRO A 110 -1.84 -13.71 1.27
N ARG A 111 -1.98 -13.68 2.59
CA ARG A 111 -1.80 -14.86 3.45
C ARG A 111 -3.00 -14.97 4.37
N HIS A 112 -3.52 -16.19 4.53
CA HIS A 112 -4.72 -16.47 5.32
C HIS A 112 -4.70 -15.83 6.73
N GLU A 113 -3.53 -15.73 7.34
CA GLU A 113 -3.34 -15.17 8.69
C GLU A 113 -3.19 -13.64 8.75
N PHE A 114 -3.05 -12.95 7.60
CA PHE A 114 -2.76 -11.51 7.54
C PHE A 114 -3.78 -10.72 6.70
N ASN A 115 -4.92 -11.32 6.40
CA ASN A 115 -5.97 -10.68 5.63
C ASN A 115 -6.59 -9.47 6.34
N ASP A 116 -6.52 -9.44 7.67
CA ASP A 116 -7.03 -8.38 8.57
C ASP A 116 -6.05 -7.22 8.76
N VAL A 117 -4.85 -7.29 8.17
CA VAL A 117 -3.80 -6.26 8.32
C VAL A 117 -3.37 -5.72 6.96
N ARG A 118 -3.19 -4.39 6.90
CA ARG A 118 -2.56 -3.69 5.76
C ARG A 118 -1.41 -2.84 6.27
N SER A 119 -0.26 -2.94 5.64
CA SER A 119 0.85 -2.00 5.88
C SER A 119 0.63 -0.72 5.08
N PHE A 120 1.13 0.41 5.59
CA PHE A 120 1.14 1.65 4.86
C PHE A 120 2.49 2.37 4.95
N ASN A 121 2.76 3.15 3.91
CA ASN A 121 3.77 4.21 3.92
C ASN A 121 3.08 5.51 3.52
N LEU A 122 3.18 6.52 4.36
CA LEU A 122 2.54 7.81 4.17
C LEU A 122 3.63 8.88 4.17
N GLY A 123 3.62 9.75 3.17
CA GLY A 123 4.55 10.88 3.06
C GLY A 123 3.82 12.18 2.79
N GLY A 124 4.38 13.28 3.25
CA GLY A 124 3.79 14.60 3.04
C GLY A 124 4.74 15.74 3.38
N ALA A 125 4.27 16.96 3.08
CA ALA A 125 5.07 18.18 3.23
C ALA A 125 5.42 18.52 4.69
N SER A 126 4.66 18.03 5.67
CA SER A 126 4.92 18.26 7.10
C SER A 126 4.31 17.19 8.01
N PRO A 127 4.78 17.05 9.27
CA PRO A 127 4.14 16.20 10.27
C PRO A 127 2.66 16.53 10.51
N GLY A 128 2.28 17.81 10.43
CA GLY A 128 0.91 18.25 10.62
C GLY A 128 -0.04 17.67 9.57
N VAL A 129 0.40 17.61 8.31
CA VAL A 129 -0.37 16.98 7.22
C VAL A 129 -0.58 15.51 7.51
N LEU A 130 0.48 14.79 7.91
CA LEU A 130 0.38 13.36 8.19
C LEU A 130 -0.50 13.05 9.40
N ARG A 131 -0.37 13.81 10.49
CA ARG A 131 -1.22 13.66 11.68
C ARG A 131 -2.69 13.91 11.35
N LYS A 132 -3.00 14.88 10.50
CA LYS A 132 -4.38 15.12 10.04
C LYS A 132 -4.92 13.90 9.30
N ILE A 133 -4.19 13.38 8.31
CA ILE A 133 -4.60 12.21 7.53
C ILE A 133 -4.80 10.99 8.42
N LEU A 134 -3.84 10.69 9.30
CA LEU A 134 -3.93 9.57 10.24
C LEU A 134 -5.07 9.75 11.24
N GLY A 135 -5.36 10.98 11.68
CA GLY A 135 -6.49 11.29 12.54
C GLY A 135 -7.82 10.95 11.88
N GLU A 136 -8.02 11.34 10.63
CA GLU A 136 -9.25 11.05 9.86
C GLU A 136 -9.43 9.55 9.65
N LEU A 137 -8.34 8.82 9.38
CA LEU A 137 -8.37 7.36 9.28
C LEU A 137 -8.68 6.71 10.64
N ALA A 138 -8.14 7.22 11.75
CA ALA A 138 -8.39 6.70 13.09
C ALA A 138 -9.81 7.01 13.61
N MET A 139 -10.51 7.97 13.01
CA MET A 139 -11.93 8.25 13.30
C MET A 139 -12.87 7.21 12.69
N VAL A 140 -12.40 6.37 11.77
CA VAL A 140 -13.18 5.25 11.26
C VAL A 140 -13.18 4.13 12.31
N SER A 141 -14.31 3.92 12.97
CA SER A 141 -14.45 2.96 14.08
C SER A 141 -14.10 1.52 13.72
N ALA A 142 -14.20 1.15 12.44
CA ALA A 142 -13.87 -0.16 11.91
C ALA A 142 -12.38 -0.33 11.52
N LEU A 143 -11.55 0.71 11.75
CA LEU A 143 -10.14 0.73 11.35
C LEU A 143 -9.25 1.10 12.55
N GLU A 144 -8.41 0.18 12.98
CA GLU A 144 -7.34 0.47 13.92
C GLU A 144 -6.10 0.95 13.15
N VAL A 145 -5.56 2.12 13.54
CA VAL A 145 -4.36 2.71 12.94
C VAL A 145 -3.21 2.63 13.93
N LYS A 146 -2.12 1.96 13.54
CA LYS A 146 -0.89 1.88 14.33
C LYS A 146 0.28 2.43 13.54
N VAL A 147 0.90 3.49 14.04
CA VAL A 147 2.15 4.02 13.48
C VAL A 147 3.33 3.29 14.09
N ALA A 148 4.26 2.82 13.25
CA ALA A 148 5.47 2.14 13.66
C ALA A 148 6.66 3.11 13.74
N GLU A 149 6.82 3.97 12.73
CA GLU A 149 7.99 4.83 12.60
C GLU A 149 7.63 6.16 11.95
N TRP A 150 8.33 7.21 12.37
CA TRP A 150 8.35 8.53 11.72
C TRP A 150 9.74 8.81 11.19
N SER A 151 9.83 9.33 9.97
CA SER A 151 11.09 9.75 9.38
C SER A 151 10.96 11.11 8.68
N PRO A 152 11.70 12.14 9.12
CA PRO A 152 12.54 12.17 10.33
C PRO A 152 11.71 11.95 11.62
N ALA A 153 12.40 11.59 12.71
CA ALA A 153 11.76 11.44 14.01
C ALA A 153 11.10 12.76 14.45
N LEU A 154 9.95 12.66 15.11
CA LEU A 154 9.25 13.82 15.65
C LEU A 154 10.01 14.32 16.89
N ALA A 155 10.26 15.63 16.94
CA ALA A 155 10.82 16.30 18.13
C ALA A 155 9.78 16.44 19.25
#